data_AF-A0A815VVW5-F1
#
_entry.id   AF-A0A815VVW5-F1
#
_cell.length_a   1.000
_cell.length_b   1.000
_cell.length_c   1.000
_cell.angle_alpha   90.00
_cell.angle_beta   90.00
_cell.angle_gamma   90.00
#
_symmetry.space_group_name_H-M   'P 1'
#
loop_
_entity.id
_entity.type
_entity.pdbx_description
1 polymer ?
#
loop_
_entity_poly.entity_id
_entity_poly.type
_entity_poly.pdbx_seq_one_letter_code
_entity_poly.pdbx_strand_id
1 'polypeptide(L)'
;MTSTQQKGLSRDRVSNSSDFNFTDLECALCHEVLWKPVACQLCETPFCHPCIHQQLKTDLKCPNGCNFYIERKCPPFISKVLSRLQISCFYKPNGCQQVLNYDALEKHEFECQYQLVPCSGCELNIMKTDLTAHQLTCKAIKVICKDCRLVYKRGEFSKKHPQNICLREQIRQLREESVENKSTIQMLTNQIHDLLSWKNRISQENIITFDDLPSMTEETIWIPPIYKGLKWSKMVYMTREYAAATYPTSGYMAALISGSNHHIAFFNEEASISRDGPNKIFSLISLTACAAWNDNLHLTIIGYKDSVKIKTYTSKLTFGKPQIVLLQWQNIDKIVFQPTGDTATHLENHELGDTHCIITQLIIDELV
;
A
#
# COMPACT_ATOMS: atom_id res chain seq x y z
N MET A 1 -32.36 11.39 -8.90
CA MET A 1 -32.60 12.78 -8.45
C MET A 1 -32.66 12.76 -6.94
N THR A 2 -31.52 13.01 -6.29
CA THR A 2 -31.47 13.30 -4.85
C THR A 2 -32.41 14.45 -4.54
N SER A 3 -32.95 14.53 -3.31
CA SER A 3 -33.66 15.70 -2.75
C SER A 3 -32.96 16.99 -3.19
N THR A 4 -33.38 17.54 -4.33
CA THR A 4 -32.63 18.57 -5.03
C THR A 4 -33.22 19.87 -4.57
N GLN A 5 -32.48 20.57 -3.71
CA GLN A 5 -32.74 21.94 -3.32
C GLN A 5 -34.18 22.18 -2.83
N GLN A 6 -34.53 21.58 -1.70
CA GLN A 6 -35.75 21.98 -1.00
C GLN A 6 -35.61 23.46 -0.58
N LYS A 7 -36.19 24.38 -1.37
CA LYS A 7 -36.19 25.82 -1.11
C LYS A 7 -36.91 26.13 0.21
N GLY A 8 -38.09 25.56 0.39
CA GLY A 8 -38.88 25.59 1.63
C GLY A 8 -39.77 24.34 1.74
N LEU A 9 -40.51 24.22 2.83
CA LEU A 9 -41.46 23.13 3.04
C LEU A 9 -42.85 23.54 2.55
N SER A 10 -43.37 22.80 1.57
CA SER A 10 -44.72 23.06 1.03
C SER A 10 -45.79 22.94 2.11
N ARG A 11 -46.66 23.95 2.21
CA ARG A 11 -47.77 23.99 3.18
C ARG A 11 -48.71 22.80 3.06
N ASP A 12 -48.96 22.30 1.85
CA ASP A 12 -49.82 21.14 1.58
C ASP A 12 -49.32 19.85 2.21
N ARG A 13 -48.04 19.81 2.60
CA ARG A 13 -47.44 18.68 3.28
C ARG A 13 -47.70 18.68 4.78
N VAL A 14 -48.14 19.79 5.36
CA VAL A 14 -48.41 19.92 6.80
C VAL A 14 -49.83 19.41 7.10
N SER A 15 -49.91 18.22 7.70
CA SER A 15 -51.17 17.54 7.99
C SER A 15 -52.02 18.27 9.04
N ASN A 16 -51.38 18.95 10.00
CA ASN A 16 -52.03 19.71 11.07
C ASN A 16 -52.00 21.23 10.79
N SER A 17 -52.11 21.63 9.53
CA SER A 17 -52.02 23.04 9.11
C SER A 17 -53.11 23.94 9.71
N SER A 18 -54.25 23.39 10.13
CA SER A 18 -55.32 24.14 10.80
C SER A 18 -54.91 24.72 12.15
N ASP A 19 -53.90 24.14 12.79
CA ASP A 19 -53.56 24.44 14.19
C ASP A 19 -52.57 25.61 14.33
N PHE A 20 -52.12 26.17 13.20
CA PHE A 20 -51.03 27.16 13.15
C PHE A 20 -51.39 28.37 12.32
N ASN A 21 -50.92 29.53 12.78
CA ASN A 21 -50.82 30.73 11.96
C ASN A 21 -49.44 30.74 11.28
N PHE A 22 -49.42 30.80 9.94
CA PHE A 22 -48.19 30.72 9.14
C PHE A 22 -47.54 32.07 8.83
N THR A 23 -48.17 33.20 9.18
CA THR A 23 -47.66 34.55 8.85
C THR A 23 -46.20 34.75 9.26
N ASP A 24 -45.78 34.18 10.40
CA ASP A 24 -44.41 34.31 10.93
C ASP A 24 -43.52 33.08 10.62
N LEU A 25 -44.03 32.10 9.87
CA LEU A 25 -43.37 30.82 9.56
C LEU A 25 -43.03 30.67 8.08
N GLU A 26 -43.27 31.70 7.28
CA GLU A 26 -43.03 31.69 5.84
C GLU A 26 -41.69 32.37 5.49
N CYS A 27 -41.00 31.82 4.51
CA CYS A 27 -39.77 32.41 4.01
C CYS A 27 -40.06 33.61 3.12
N ALA A 28 -39.41 34.75 3.36
CA ALA A 28 -39.57 35.96 2.53
C ALA A 28 -39.06 35.83 1.08
N LEU A 29 -38.41 34.72 0.70
CA LEU A 29 -37.92 34.47 -0.66
C LEU A 29 -38.76 33.45 -1.43
N CYS A 30 -39.15 32.34 -0.79
CA CYS A 30 -39.89 31.28 -1.48
C CYS A 30 -41.37 31.21 -1.08
N HIS A 31 -41.81 31.99 -0.07
CA HIS A 31 -43.19 32.05 0.43
C HIS A 31 -43.75 30.69 0.92
N GLU A 32 -42.87 29.73 1.19
CA GLU A 32 -43.19 28.43 1.75
C GLU A 32 -42.81 28.39 3.24
N VAL A 33 -43.30 27.37 3.95
CA VAL A 33 -42.94 27.14 5.36
C VAL A 33 -41.41 27.01 5.48
N LEU A 34 -40.84 27.71 6.45
CA LEU A 34 -39.39 27.81 6.63
C LEU A 34 -38.71 26.43 6.73
N TRP A 35 -37.67 26.20 5.92
CA TRP A 35 -36.78 25.04 5.98
C TRP A 35 -35.40 25.44 6.47
N LYS A 36 -34.98 24.90 7.63
CA LYS A 36 -33.75 25.27 8.34
C LYS A 36 -33.62 26.80 8.45
N PRO A 37 -34.51 27.46 9.20
CA PRO A 37 -34.62 28.92 9.19
C PRO A 37 -33.37 29.62 9.72
N VAL A 38 -32.98 30.68 9.03
CA VAL A 38 -31.99 31.69 9.46
C VAL A 38 -32.58 33.07 9.25
N ALA A 39 -32.13 34.07 10.03
CA ALA A 39 -32.65 35.44 9.93
C ALA A 39 -31.54 36.43 9.60
N CYS A 40 -31.91 37.58 9.04
CA CYS A 40 -31.00 38.72 8.96
C CYS A 40 -30.82 39.35 10.35
N GLN A 41 -29.58 39.67 10.73
CA GLN A 41 -29.30 40.35 11.99
C GLN A 41 -29.92 41.74 12.08
N LEU A 42 -30.07 42.43 10.95
CA LEU A 42 -30.47 43.84 10.90
C LEU A 42 -31.99 44.04 10.88
N CYS A 43 -32.73 43.21 10.12
CA CYS A 43 -34.20 43.35 9.98
C CYS A 43 -34.99 42.17 10.54
N GLU A 44 -34.32 41.16 11.10
CA GLU A 44 -34.92 39.96 11.71
C GLU A 44 -35.79 39.08 10.80
N THR A 45 -35.92 39.44 9.52
CA THR A 45 -36.68 38.67 8.52
C THR A 45 -36.14 37.25 8.39
N PRO A 46 -37.01 36.23 8.49
CA PRO A 46 -36.61 34.83 8.37
C PRO A 46 -36.54 34.38 6.90
N PHE A 47 -35.56 33.54 6.62
CA PHE A 47 -35.34 32.89 5.34
C PHE A 47 -35.05 31.41 5.54
N CYS A 48 -35.42 30.56 4.57
CA CYS A 48 -34.84 29.23 4.51
C CYS A 48 -33.34 29.34 4.24
N HIS A 49 -32.53 28.58 4.97
CA HIS A 49 -31.08 28.49 4.71
C HIS A 49 -30.74 28.30 3.21
N PRO A 50 -31.32 27.33 2.48
CA PRO A 50 -31.01 27.16 1.06
C PRO A 50 -31.43 28.35 0.18
N CYS A 51 -32.51 29.06 0.52
CA CYS A 51 -32.97 30.21 -0.25
C CYS A 51 -32.01 31.39 -0.13
N ILE A 52 -31.66 31.77 1.10
CA ILE A 52 -30.79 32.93 1.31
C ILE A 52 -29.37 32.65 0.83
N HIS A 53 -28.82 31.45 1.08
CA HIS A 53 -27.49 31.07 0.58
C HIS A 53 -27.42 31.03 -0.95
N GLN A 54 -28.51 30.69 -1.62
CA GLN A 54 -28.55 30.77 -3.09
C GLN A 54 -28.58 32.23 -3.58
N GLN A 55 -29.31 33.12 -2.90
CA GLN A 55 -29.37 34.54 -3.25
C GLN A 55 -28.03 35.27 -2.99
N LEU A 56 -27.34 34.93 -1.91
CA LEU A 56 -26.05 35.54 -1.54
C LEU A 56 -24.91 35.18 -2.49
N LYS A 57 -25.06 34.16 -3.34
CA LYS A 57 -24.10 33.89 -4.43
C LYS A 57 -24.06 35.00 -5.48
N THR A 58 -25.14 35.76 -5.60
CA THR A 58 -25.27 36.83 -6.61
C THR A 58 -25.18 38.23 -6.03
N ASP A 59 -25.72 38.45 -4.83
CA ASP A 59 -25.70 39.76 -4.16
C ASP A 59 -25.65 39.57 -2.64
N LEU A 60 -24.73 40.26 -1.97
CA LEU A 60 -24.55 40.18 -0.51
C LEU A 60 -25.54 41.04 0.28
N LYS A 61 -26.42 41.77 -0.41
CA LYS A 61 -27.50 42.55 0.21
C LYS A 61 -28.58 41.66 0.82
N CYS A 62 -29.19 42.14 1.89
CA CYS A 62 -30.35 41.46 2.45
C CYS A 62 -31.52 41.60 1.48
N PRO A 63 -32.21 40.50 1.10
CA PRO A 63 -33.38 40.56 0.21
C PRO A 63 -34.53 41.40 0.76
N ASN A 64 -34.56 41.61 2.08
CA ASN A 64 -35.54 42.47 2.76
C ASN A 64 -35.06 43.93 2.89
N GLY A 65 -34.10 44.38 2.06
CA GLY A 65 -33.75 45.80 1.92
C GLY A 65 -32.63 46.33 2.81
N CYS A 66 -31.92 45.50 3.57
CA CYS A 66 -30.71 45.94 4.28
C CYS A 66 -29.49 46.02 3.33
N ASN A 67 -28.58 46.96 3.61
CA ASN A 67 -27.37 47.19 2.80
C ASN A 67 -26.42 45.98 2.72
N PHE A 68 -26.46 45.09 3.70
CA PHE A 68 -25.71 43.84 3.73
C PHE A 68 -26.49 42.82 4.57
N TYR A 69 -26.34 41.53 4.25
CA TYR A 69 -26.89 40.45 5.04
C TYR A 69 -25.87 39.98 6.09
N ILE A 70 -26.30 39.92 7.35
CA ILE A 70 -25.58 39.19 8.40
C ILE A 70 -26.48 38.06 8.88
N GLU A 71 -26.01 36.83 8.81
CA GLU A 71 -26.75 35.66 9.27
C GLU A 71 -26.83 35.63 10.80
N ARG A 72 -28.02 35.37 11.34
CA ARG A 72 -28.21 34.98 12.74
C ARG A 72 -29.20 33.83 12.86
N LYS A 73 -29.18 33.17 14.01
CA LYS A 73 -30.24 32.22 14.39
C LYS A 73 -31.57 32.95 14.53
N CYS A 74 -32.64 32.33 14.01
CA CYS A 74 -34.00 32.80 14.22
C CYS A 74 -34.40 32.82 15.71
N PRO A 75 -35.38 33.66 16.09
CA PRO A 75 -35.95 33.64 17.43
C PRO A 75 -36.38 32.22 17.85
N PRO A 76 -36.13 31.78 19.11
CA PRO A 76 -36.41 30.41 19.55
C PRO A 76 -37.87 29.96 19.38
N PHE A 77 -38.81 30.91 19.37
CA PHE A 77 -40.22 30.64 19.12
C PHE A 77 -40.46 29.99 17.75
N ILE A 78 -39.78 30.44 16.68
CA ILE A 78 -39.94 29.87 15.33
C ILE A 78 -39.60 28.38 15.35
N SER A 79 -38.43 28.02 15.90
CA SER A 79 -38.03 26.61 16.02
C SER A 79 -38.99 25.78 16.87
N LYS A 80 -39.53 26.35 17.96
CA LYS A 80 -40.51 25.68 18.83
C LYS A 80 -41.86 25.45 18.15
N VAL A 81 -42.26 26.34 17.24
CA VAL A 81 -43.50 26.17 16.48
C VAL A 81 -43.29 25.14 15.36
N LEU A 82 -42.18 25.26 14.61
CA LEU A 82 -41.83 24.33 13.54
C LEU A 82 -41.75 22.87 14.03
N SER A 83 -41.17 22.63 15.22
CA SER A 83 -41.05 21.27 15.77
C SER A 83 -42.38 20.57 16.08
N ARG A 84 -43.50 21.32 16.18
CA ARG A 84 -44.86 20.79 16.41
C ARG A 84 -45.61 20.47 15.11
N LEU A 85 -45.07 20.86 13.95
CA LEU A 85 -45.68 20.54 12.67
C LEU A 85 -45.65 19.02 12.43
N GLN A 86 -46.75 18.48 11.95
CA GLN A 86 -46.87 17.12 11.46
C GLN A 86 -46.81 17.14 9.94
N ILE A 87 -45.74 16.60 9.39
CA ILE A 87 -45.34 16.80 7.99
C ILE A 87 -45.34 15.46 7.28
N SER A 88 -46.16 15.34 6.24
CA SER A 88 -46.16 14.17 5.36
C SER A 88 -44.88 14.11 4.53
N CYS A 89 -44.33 12.89 4.37
CA CYS A 89 -43.14 12.64 3.56
C CYS A 89 -43.31 13.13 2.11
N PHE A 90 -42.25 13.69 1.51
CA PHE A 90 -42.23 14.11 0.11
C PHE A 90 -42.63 12.98 -0.85
N TYR A 91 -42.28 11.74 -0.53
CA TYR A 91 -42.60 10.56 -1.34
C TYR A 91 -43.98 9.97 -1.05
N LYS A 92 -44.90 10.72 -0.44
CA LYS A 92 -46.31 10.31 -0.26
C LYS A 92 -47.00 9.90 -1.57
N PRO A 93 -46.81 10.60 -2.71
CA PRO A 93 -47.36 10.16 -3.99
C PRO A 93 -46.83 8.80 -4.46
N ASN A 94 -45.63 8.41 -4.02
CA ASN A 94 -45.03 7.12 -4.33
C ASN A 94 -45.47 6.00 -3.38
N GLY A 95 -46.25 6.31 -2.33
CA GLY A 95 -46.77 5.34 -1.37
C GLY A 95 -46.27 5.50 0.07
N CYS A 96 -45.40 6.47 0.36
CA CYS A 96 -44.96 6.70 1.74
C CYS A 96 -46.08 7.31 2.59
N GLN A 97 -46.55 6.59 3.62
CA GLN A 97 -47.61 7.06 4.52
C GLN A 97 -47.09 7.76 5.78
N GLN A 98 -45.78 7.95 5.92
CA GLN A 98 -45.18 8.52 7.12
C GLN A 98 -45.52 10.00 7.29
N VAL A 99 -45.95 10.36 8.50
CA VAL A 99 -46.14 11.74 8.97
C VAL A 99 -45.18 11.96 10.12
N LEU A 100 -44.32 12.96 9.99
CA LEU A 100 -43.12 13.15 10.81
C LEU A 100 -43.11 14.54 11.42
N ASN A 101 -42.37 14.72 12.50
CA ASN A 101 -42.06 16.07 12.97
C ASN A 101 -40.95 16.70 12.11
N TYR A 102 -40.75 18.00 12.29
CA TYR A 102 -39.78 18.77 11.53
C TYR A 102 -38.34 18.23 11.62
N ASP A 103 -37.91 17.81 12.81
CA ASP A 103 -36.54 17.38 13.07
C ASP A 103 -36.23 15.98 12.46
N ALA A 104 -37.23 15.10 12.37
CA ALA A 104 -37.06 13.75 11.81
C ALA A 104 -37.22 13.70 10.28
N LEU A 105 -37.76 14.76 9.67
CA LEU A 105 -38.17 14.76 8.26
C LEU A 105 -36.99 14.51 7.31
N GLU A 106 -35.90 15.27 7.45
CA GLU A 106 -34.76 15.19 6.55
C GLU A 106 -34.13 13.80 6.56
N LYS A 107 -33.92 13.24 7.76
CA LYS A 107 -33.35 11.90 7.91
C LYS A 107 -34.25 10.86 7.25
N HIS A 108 -35.56 10.92 7.50
CA HIS A 108 -36.49 9.99 6.88
C HIS A 108 -36.47 10.09 5.36
N GLU A 109 -36.54 11.29 4.78
CA GLU A 109 -36.59 11.46 3.32
C GLU A 109 -35.32 11.01 2.62
N PHE A 110 -34.17 11.15 3.28
CA PHE A 110 -32.91 10.60 2.80
C PHE A 110 -32.92 9.06 2.80
N GLU A 111 -33.52 8.45 3.81
CA GLU A 111 -33.56 6.99 3.97
C GLU A 111 -34.77 6.34 3.28
N CYS A 112 -35.75 7.15 2.85
CA CYS A 112 -37.07 6.70 2.44
C CYS A 112 -37.04 5.64 1.35
N GLN A 113 -37.75 4.56 1.61
CA GLN A 113 -37.86 3.40 0.72
C GLN A 113 -38.64 3.69 -0.57
N TYR A 114 -39.51 4.70 -0.54
CA TYR A 114 -40.32 5.13 -1.69
C TYR A 114 -39.62 6.14 -2.60
N GLN A 115 -38.34 6.44 -2.33
CA GLN A 115 -37.51 7.26 -3.19
C GLN A 115 -37.25 6.54 -4.52
N LEU A 116 -37.34 7.28 -5.63
CA LEU A 116 -36.93 6.80 -6.94
C LEU A 116 -35.44 7.02 -7.15
N VAL A 117 -34.72 5.94 -7.43
CA VAL A 117 -33.27 5.89 -7.62
C VAL A 117 -32.93 5.27 -8.97
N PRO A 118 -31.95 5.83 -9.72
CA PRO A 118 -31.60 5.31 -11.03
C PRO A 118 -30.89 3.95 -10.91
N CYS A 119 -31.26 2.99 -11.74
CA CYS A 119 -30.58 1.71 -11.84
C CYS A 119 -29.18 1.88 -12.46
N SER A 120 -28.16 1.27 -11.86
CA SER A 120 -26.77 1.28 -12.35
C SER A 120 -26.57 0.61 -13.72
N GLY A 121 -27.54 -0.16 -14.21
CA GLY A 121 -27.51 -0.80 -15.52
C GLY A 121 -28.29 -0.05 -16.59
N CYS A 122 -29.60 0.12 -16.38
CA CYS A 122 -30.51 0.68 -17.39
C CYS A 122 -30.87 2.14 -17.18
N GLU A 123 -30.39 2.77 -16.09
CA GLU A 123 -30.62 4.18 -15.74
C GLU A 123 -32.08 4.58 -15.49
N LEU A 124 -33.03 3.65 -15.62
CA LEU A 124 -34.42 3.86 -15.25
C LEU A 124 -34.51 4.12 -13.74
N ASN A 125 -35.36 5.08 -13.37
CA ASN A 125 -35.68 5.38 -11.99
C ASN A 125 -36.58 4.28 -11.42
N ILE A 126 -36.06 3.51 -10.46
CA ILE A 126 -36.74 2.41 -9.78
C ILE A 126 -36.94 2.80 -8.31
N MET A 127 -38.05 2.37 -7.71
CA MET A 127 -38.27 2.58 -6.28
C MET A 127 -37.18 1.88 -5.47
N LYS A 128 -36.66 2.52 -4.42
CA LYS A 128 -35.53 2.01 -3.63
C LYS A 128 -35.83 0.63 -3.01
N THR A 129 -37.08 0.34 -2.64
CA THR A 129 -37.51 -1.01 -2.22
C THR A 129 -37.29 -2.08 -3.29
N ASP A 130 -37.51 -1.73 -4.56
CA ASP A 130 -37.58 -2.68 -5.67
C ASP A 130 -36.26 -2.74 -6.44
N LEU A 131 -35.35 -1.79 -6.18
CA LEU A 131 -34.07 -1.67 -6.89
C LEU A 131 -33.28 -2.98 -6.83
N THR A 132 -33.19 -3.60 -5.64
CA THR A 132 -32.46 -4.87 -5.49
C THR A 132 -33.05 -5.98 -6.36
N ALA A 133 -34.38 -6.16 -6.33
CA ALA A 133 -35.07 -7.17 -7.14
C ALA A 133 -34.91 -6.88 -8.64
N HIS A 134 -35.01 -5.61 -9.04
CA HIS A 134 -34.76 -5.18 -10.40
C HIS A 134 -33.32 -5.49 -10.85
N GLN A 135 -32.30 -5.14 -10.06
CA GLN A 135 -30.89 -5.34 -10.42
C GLN A 135 -30.53 -6.82 -10.61
N LEU A 136 -31.17 -7.74 -9.87
CA LEU A 136 -30.96 -9.18 -10.05
C LEU A 136 -31.38 -9.68 -11.45
N THR A 137 -32.37 -9.03 -12.06
CA THR A 137 -32.94 -9.44 -13.36
C THR A 137 -32.68 -8.43 -14.48
N CYS A 138 -32.08 -7.28 -14.18
CA CYS A 138 -31.82 -6.22 -15.13
C CYS A 138 -30.87 -6.67 -16.25
N LYS A 139 -31.35 -6.57 -17.49
CA LYS A 139 -30.61 -6.96 -18.71
C LYS A 139 -29.39 -6.06 -18.98
N ALA A 140 -29.42 -4.82 -18.53
CA ALA A 140 -28.36 -3.85 -18.81
C ALA A 140 -27.18 -3.93 -17.82
N ILE A 141 -27.34 -4.63 -16.69
CA ILE A 141 -26.27 -4.81 -15.72
C ILE A 141 -25.16 -5.67 -16.30
N LYS A 142 -23.93 -5.20 -16.13
CA LYS A 142 -22.72 -5.93 -16.47
C LYS A 142 -22.48 -7.03 -15.44
N VAL A 143 -22.26 -8.24 -15.92
CA VAL A 143 -21.91 -9.41 -15.12
C VAL A 143 -20.54 -9.93 -15.54
N ILE A 144 -19.87 -10.62 -14.63
CA ILE A 144 -18.54 -11.21 -14.84
C ILE A 144 -18.71 -12.72 -14.91
N CYS A 145 -18.19 -13.36 -15.96
CA CYS A 145 -18.12 -14.82 -16.01
C CYS A 145 -17.20 -15.35 -14.91
N LYS A 146 -17.62 -16.40 -14.20
CA LYS A 146 -16.80 -17.03 -13.16
C LYS A 146 -15.63 -17.83 -13.73
N ASP A 147 -15.80 -18.39 -14.93
CA ASP A 147 -14.81 -19.31 -15.53
C ASP A 147 -13.75 -18.57 -16.35
N CYS A 148 -14.15 -17.60 -17.17
CA CYS A 148 -13.23 -16.88 -18.07
C CYS A 148 -13.04 -15.40 -17.71
N ARG A 149 -13.70 -14.90 -16.65
CA ARG A 149 -13.64 -13.50 -16.20
C ARG A 149 -14.11 -12.42 -17.20
N LEU A 150 -14.67 -12.80 -18.35
CA LEU A 150 -15.20 -11.84 -19.34
C LEU A 150 -16.38 -11.03 -18.76
N VAL A 151 -16.39 -9.73 -19.01
CA VAL A 151 -17.44 -8.79 -18.61
C VAL A 151 -18.43 -8.56 -19.76
N TYR A 152 -19.71 -8.74 -19.52
CA TYR A 152 -20.76 -8.55 -20.54
C TYR A 152 -22.09 -8.11 -19.90
N LYS A 153 -22.99 -7.48 -20.66
CA LYS A 153 -24.34 -7.15 -20.19
C LYS A 153 -25.18 -8.43 -20.06
N ARG A 154 -25.93 -8.58 -18.97
CA ARG A 154 -26.77 -9.78 -18.71
C ARG A 154 -27.67 -10.15 -19.89
N GLY A 155 -28.30 -9.17 -20.53
CA GLY A 155 -29.17 -9.36 -21.69
C GLY A 155 -28.47 -9.77 -22.98
N GLU A 156 -27.14 -9.65 -23.04
CA GLU A 156 -26.32 -10.01 -24.21
C GLU A 156 -25.67 -11.38 -24.08
N PHE A 157 -25.96 -12.14 -23.01
CA PHE A 157 -25.35 -13.45 -22.72
C PHE A 157 -25.33 -14.38 -23.94
N SER A 158 -26.48 -14.59 -24.60
CA SER A 158 -26.59 -15.51 -25.74
C SER A 158 -25.71 -15.12 -26.94
N LYS A 159 -25.40 -13.82 -27.11
CA LYS A 159 -24.59 -13.31 -28.23
C LYS A 159 -23.12 -13.15 -27.87
N LYS A 160 -22.82 -12.67 -26.67
CA LYS A 160 -21.47 -12.28 -26.23
C LYS A 160 -20.79 -13.33 -25.37
N HIS A 161 -21.55 -14.21 -24.73
CA HIS A 161 -21.00 -15.17 -23.79
C HIS A 161 -21.68 -16.56 -23.76
N PRO A 162 -21.99 -17.20 -24.90
CA PRO A 162 -22.32 -18.61 -24.93
C PRO A 162 -21.10 -19.50 -24.62
N GLN A 163 -21.33 -20.79 -24.34
CA GLN A 163 -20.31 -21.75 -23.89
C GLN A 163 -19.07 -21.79 -24.80
N ASN A 164 -19.25 -21.75 -26.12
CA ASN A 164 -18.14 -21.76 -27.08
C ASN A 164 -17.28 -20.49 -27.00
N ILE A 165 -17.87 -19.32 -26.72
CA ILE A 165 -17.12 -18.07 -26.54
C ILE A 165 -16.39 -18.09 -25.20
N CYS A 166 -17.04 -18.59 -24.14
CA CYS A 166 -16.39 -18.77 -22.84
C CYS A 166 -15.16 -19.68 -22.94
N LEU A 167 -15.30 -20.84 -23.58
CA LEU A 167 -14.20 -21.79 -23.74
C LEU A 167 -13.06 -21.24 -24.59
N ARG A 168 -13.38 -20.52 -25.68
CA ARG A 168 -12.36 -19.84 -26.50
C ARG A 168 -11.55 -18.82 -25.69
N GLU A 169 -12.22 -18.08 -24.81
CA GLU A 169 -11.58 -17.09 -23.95
C GLU A 169 -10.68 -17.75 -22.90
N GLN A 170 -11.10 -18.85 -22.28
CA GLN A 170 -10.25 -19.63 -21.37
C GLN A 170 -9.00 -20.18 -22.08
N ILE A 171 -9.17 -20.73 -23.29
CA ILE A 171 -8.04 -21.24 -24.09
C ILE A 171 -7.06 -20.11 -24.46
N ARG A 172 -7.57 -18.91 -24.78
CA ARG A 172 -6.74 -17.74 -25.05
C ARG A 172 -5.89 -17.39 -23.83
N GLN A 173 -6.50 -17.31 -22.65
CA GLN A 173 -5.82 -16.99 -21.38
C GLN A 173 -4.74 -18.03 -21.05
N LEU A 174 -5.05 -19.33 -21.15
CA LEU A 174 -4.07 -20.41 -20.93
C LEU A 174 -2.89 -20.35 -21.90
N ARG A 175 -3.12 -19.95 -23.16
CA ARG A 175 -2.04 -19.79 -24.15
C ARG A 175 -1.13 -18.62 -23.80
N GLU A 176 -1.69 -17.50 -23.35
CA GLU A 176 -0.91 -16.33 -22.93
C GLU A 176 -0.03 -16.65 -21.73
N GLU A 177 -0.60 -17.30 -20.70
CA GLU A 177 0.15 -17.77 -19.54
C GLU A 177 1.25 -18.77 -19.95
N SER A 178 0.98 -19.66 -20.90
CA SER A 178 1.99 -20.58 -21.43
C SER A 178 3.15 -19.87 -22.14
N VAL A 179 2.88 -18.80 -22.88
CA VAL A 179 3.92 -17.99 -23.55
C VAL A 179 4.79 -17.28 -22.51
N GLU A 180 4.16 -16.68 -21.50
CA GLU A 180 4.87 -16.03 -20.39
C GLU A 180 5.76 -17.03 -19.64
N ASN A 181 5.21 -18.18 -19.25
CA ASN A 181 5.94 -19.26 -18.59
C ASN A 181 7.15 -19.74 -19.41
N LYS A 182 7.01 -19.86 -20.75
CA LYS A 182 8.14 -20.24 -21.63
C LYS A 182 9.26 -19.20 -21.61
N SER A 183 8.92 -17.91 -21.61
CA SER A 183 9.94 -16.85 -21.54
C SER A 183 10.71 -16.88 -20.22
N THR A 184 10.01 -17.10 -19.11
CA THR A 184 10.62 -17.26 -17.78
C THR A 184 11.53 -18.48 -17.73
N ILE A 185 11.08 -19.63 -18.25
CA ILE A 185 11.89 -20.86 -18.33
C ILE A 185 13.15 -20.62 -19.16
N GLN A 186 13.05 -19.93 -20.30
CA GLN A 186 14.20 -19.61 -21.13
C GLN A 186 15.21 -18.70 -20.40
N MET A 187 14.72 -17.70 -19.67
CA MET A 187 15.57 -16.82 -18.87
C MET A 187 16.30 -17.59 -17.77
N LEU A 188 15.59 -18.44 -17.02
CA LEU A 188 16.17 -19.28 -15.97
C LEU A 188 17.21 -20.26 -16.54
N THR A 189 16.94 -20.81 -17.74
CA THR A 189 17.88 -21.72 -18.42
C THR A 189 19.17 -21.00 -18.77
N ASN A 190 19.09 -19.76 -19.26
CA ASN A 190 20.28 -18.94 -19.54
C ASN A 190 21.07 -18.66 -18.25
N GLN A 191 20.40 -18.31 -17.15
CA GLN A 191 21.04 -18.10 -15.85
C GLN A 191 21.76 -19.37 -15.34
N ILE A 192 21.14 -20.54 -15.49
CA ILE A 192 21.76 -21.83 -15.13
C ILE A 192 22.99 -22.10 -15.99
N HIS A 193 22.92 -21.83 -17.30
CA HIS A 193 24.07 -22.00 -18.19
C HIS A 193 25.24 -21.09 -17.77
N ASP A 194 24.96 -19.84 -17.44
CA ASP A 194 25.98 -18.90 -16.94
C ASP A 194 26.62 -19.41 -15.64
N LEU A 195 25.81 -19.89 -14.68
CA LEU A 195 26.30 -20.51 -13.44
C LEU A 195 27.15 -21.76 -13.71
N LEU A 196 26.74 -22.64 -14.61
CA LEU A 196 27.53 -23.83 -14.91
C LEU A 196 28.87 -23.48 -15.58
N SER A 197 28.86 -22.49 -16.48
CA SER A 197 30.09 -21.99 -17.12
C SER A 197 31.07 -21.39 -16.10
N TRP A 198 30.55 -20.68 -15.10
CA TRP A 198 31.28 -20.18 -13.94
C TRP A 198 31.95 -21.32 -13.18
N LYS A 199 31.22 -22.41 -12.93
CA LYS A 199 31.64 -23.46 -12.00
C LYS A 199 32.88 -24.17 -12.56
N ASN A 200 32.91 -24.30 -13.88
CA ASN A 200 34.00 -24.93 -14.60
C ASN A 200 35.25 -24.04 -14.75
N ARG A 201 35.16 -22.73 -14.43
CA ARG A 201 36.31 -21.79 -14.50
C ARG A 201 37.00 -21.56 -13.16
N ILE A 202 36.39 -21.94 -12.05
CA ILE A 202 36.96 -21.75 -10.71
C ILE A 202 37.87 -22.92 -10.38
N SER A 203 39.19 -22.69 -10.34
CA SER A 203 40.15 -23.59 -9.68
C SER A 203 40.02 -23.46 -8.15
N GLN A 204 40.44 -24.46 -7.37
CA GLN A 204 40.42 -24.38 -5.90
C GLN A 204 41.21 -23.20 -5.32
N GLU A 205 42.15 -22.62 -6.08
CA GLU A 205 42.97 -21.46 -5.68
C GLU A 205 42.19 -20.14 -5.62
N ASN A 206 41.01 -20.08 -6.23
CA ASN A 206 40.15 -18.89 -6.34
C ASN A 206 39.08 -18.79 -5.23
N ILE A 207 39.10 -19.72 -4.27
CA ILE A 207 38.17 -19.78 -3.14
C ILE A 207 38.89 -19.35 -1.86
N ILE A 208 38.44 -18.26 -1.26
CA ILE A 208 38.90 -17.83 0.07
C ILE A 208 37.89 -18.33 1.10
N THR A 209 38.32 -19.32 1.87
CA THR A 209 37.74 -19.71 3.18
C THR A 209 38.66 -19.23 4.28
N PHE A 210 38.17 -19.07 5.50
CA PHE A 210 38.98 -18.62 6.64
C PHE A 210 39.60 -19.78 7.44
N ASP A 211 39.42 -21.01 6.97
CA ASP A 211 39.75 -22.24 7.69
C ASP A 211 41.24 -22.49 7.92
N ASP A 212 42.11 -21.81 7.17
CA ASP A 212 43.56 -21.86 7.35
C ASP A 212 44.10 -20.82 8.33
N LEU A 213 43.21 -20.00 8.93
CA LEU A 213 43.59 -19.11 10.01
C LEU A 213 43.78 -19.89 11.32
N PRO A 214 44.61 -19.39 12.26
CA PRO A 214 44.88 -20.09 13.51
C PRO A 214 43.63 -20.27 14.36
N SER A 215 43.42 -21.50 14.86
CA SER A 215 42.34 -21.81 15.81
C SER A 215 42.71 -21.33 17.21
N MET A 216 41.93 -20.38 17.74
CA MET A 216 42.06 -19.88 19.12
C MET A 216 40.72 -20.05 19.87
N THR A 217 40.81 -20.24 21.18
CA THR A 217 39.67 -20.65 22.02
C THR A 217 39.07 -19.54 22.88
N GLU A 218 39.66 -18.33 22.89
CA GLU A 218 39.31 -17.32 23.91
C GLU A 218 38.97 -15.92 23.37
N GLU A 219 39.20 -15.60 22.09
CA GLU A 219 38.85 -14.27 21.53
C GLU A 219 38.64 -14.25 20.00
N THR A 220 37.97 -13.21 19.50
CA THR A 220 37.93 -12.89 18.07
C THR A 220 39.16 -12.08 17.67
N ILE A 221 39.76 -12.42 16.53
CA ILE A 221 41.03 -11.83 16.08
C ILE A 221 40.82 -11.10 14.76
N TRP A 222 41.51 -9.98 14.56
CA TRP A 222 41.56 -9.28 13.28
C TRP A 222 42.09 -10.20 12.19
N ILE A 223 41.42 -10.23 11.03
CA ILE A 223 42.00 -10.88 9.85
C ILE A 223 43.35 -10.22 9.57
N PRO A 224 44.42 -10.99 9.28
CA PRO A 224 45.71 -10.41 8.99
C PRO A 224 45.59 -9.29 7.95
N PRO A 225 46.27 -8.13 8.15
CA PRO A 225 46.12 -6.98 7.26
C PRO A 225 46.35 -7.31 5.79
N ILE A 226 47.19 -8.32 5.51
CA ILE A 226 47.34 -8.96 4.22
C ILE A 226 47.02 -10.45 4.39
N TYR A 227 45.96 -10.91 3.73
CA TYR A 227 45.51 -12.30 3.77
C TYR A 227 44.99 -12.72 2.40
N LYS A 228 45.46 -13.87 1.89
CA LYS A 228 45.15 -14.39 0.54
C LYS A 228 45.33 -13.35 -0.57
N GLY A 229 46.42 -12.59 -0.53
CA GLY A 229 46.75 -11.58 -1.55
C GLY A 229 45.88 -10.32 -1.53
N LEU A 230 44.99 -10.18 -0.54
CA LEU A 230 44.13 -9.01 -0.35
C LEU A 230 44.50 -8.28 0.94
N LYS A 231 44.30 -6.96 0.94
CA LYS A 231 44.35 -6.11 2.11
C LYS A 231 42.97 -6.04 2.76
N TRP A 232 42.89 -6.45 4.02
CA TRP A 232 41.65 -6.53 4.77
C TRP A 232 41.58 -5.39 5.78
N SER A 233 40.39 -4.82 5.97
CA SER A 233 40.16 -3.74 6.93
C SER A 233 38.83 -3.91 7.62
N LYS A 234 38.84 -3.70 8.94
CA LYS A 234 37.66 -3.74 9.82
C LYS A 234 36.91 -5.09 9.78
N MET A 235 37.62 -6.19 9.59
CA MET A 235 37.06 -7.55 9.66
C MET A 235 37.83 -8.40 10.66
N VAL A 236 37.08 -9.16 11.45
CA VAL A 236 37.59 -10.13 12.42
C VAL A 236 37.15 -11.53 12.00
N TYR A 237 37.82 -12.56 12.49
CA TYR A 237 37.42 -13.94 12.31
C TYR A 237 37.15 -14.64 13.64
N MET A 238 36.36 -15.70 13.57
CA MET A 238 35.91 -16.49 14.71
C MET A 238 35.99 -17.98 14.40
N THR A 239 36.42 -18.78 15.39
CA THR A 239 36.46 -20.25 15.32
C THR A 239 35.13 -20.87 15.68
N ARG A 240 34.90 -22.11 15.23
CA ARG A 240 33.72 -22.90 15.61
C ARG A 240 33.67 -23.13 17.12
N GLU A 241 34.81 -23.42 17.73
CA GLU A 241 34.94 -23.73 19.15
C GLU A 241 34.55 -22.50 19.99
N TYR A 242 35.05 -21.32 19.63
CA TYR A 242 34.71 -20.07 20.33
C TYR A 242 33.25 -19.68 20.12
N ALA A 243 32.74 -19.76 18.88
CA ALA A 243 31.34 -19.48 18.59
C ALA A 243 30.39 -20.40 19.38
N ALA A 244 30.72 -21.69 19.49
CA ALA A 244 29.95 -22.65 20.27
C ALA A 244 29.98 -22.36 21.78
N ALA A 245 31.13 -21.91 22.30
CA ALA A 245 31.28 -21.59 23.72
C ALA A 245 30.59 -20.28 24.12
N THR A 246 30.68 -19.25 23.27
CA THR A 246 30.28 -17.88 23.62
C THR A 246 28.92 -17.49 23.02
N TYR A 247 28.61 -17.95 21.81
CA TYR A 247 27.41 -17.54 21.06
C TYR A 247 26.63 -18.71 20.44
N PRO A 248 26.26 -19.74 21.22
CA PRO A 248 25.73 -21.02 20.71
C PRO A 248 24.42 -20.90 19.92
N THR A 249 23.62 -19.87 20.19
CA THR A 249 22.31 -19.63 19.56
C THR A 249 22.33 -18.55 18.47
N SER A 250 23.51 -17.99 18.17
CA SER A 250 23.66 -16.92 17.20
C SER A 250 23.77 -17.42 15.76
N GLY A 251 23.64 -16.50 14.81
CA GLY A 251 23.93 -16.75 13.41
C GLY A 251 25.39 -17.11 13.14
N TYR A 252 26.34 -16.80 14.06
CA TYR A 252 27.73 -17.27 13.95
C TYR A 252 27.78 -18.79 13.97
N MET A 253 27.16 -19.40 14.99
CA MET A 253 27.13 -20.84 15.13
C MET A 253 26.31 -21.49 14.00
N ALA A 254 25.17 -20.89 13.62
CA ALA A 254 24.34 -21.40 12.53
C ALA A 254 25.08 -21.41 11.18
N ALA A 255 25.88 -20.39 10.89
CA ALA A 255 26.70 -20.32 9.68
C ALA A 255 27.79 -21.40 9.64
N LEU A 256 28.41 -21.68 10.80
CA LEU A 256 29.44 -22.71 10.96
C LEU A 256 28.90 -24.14 10.94
N ILE A 257 27.62 -24.36 11.33
CA ILE A 257 26.94 -25.66 11.22
C ILE A 257 26.47 -25.92 9.79
N SER A 258 25.95 -24.89 9.12
CA SER A 258 25.39 -25.00 7.77
C SER A 258 26.47 -25.22 6.70
N GLY A 259 27.73 -24.89 7.00
CA GLY A 259 28.88 -25.10 6.12
C GLY A 259 29.86 -26.16 6.63
N SER A 260 30.81 -26.55 5.79
CA SER A 260 31.96 -27.37 6.18
C SER A 260 33.07 -26.58 6.89
N ASN A 261 32.88 -25.27 7.08
CA ASN A 261 33.89 -24.34 7.56
C ASN A 261 34.09 -24.42 9.07
N HIS A 262 35.33 -24.30 9.52
CA HIS A 262 35.74 -24.22 10.93
C HIS A 262 35.94 -22.78 11.39
N HIS A 263 36.05 -21.84 10.46
CA HIS A 263 36.22 -20.42 10.74
C HIS A 263 35.29 -19.57 9.87
N ILE A 264 34.89 -18.42 10.41
CA ILE A 264 34.08 -17.40 9.70
C ILE A 264 34.69 -16.03 9.89
N ALA A 265 34.50 -15.15 8.90
CA ALA A 265 34.78 -13.73 9.04
C ALA A 265 33.49 -12.97 9.38
N PHE A 266 33.60 -11.87 10.13
CA PHE A 266 32.48 -10.99 10.36
C PHE A 266 32.90 -9.53 10.59
N PHE A 267 31.93 -8.63 10.45
CA PHE A 267 32.05 -7.20 10.67
C PHE A 267 30.67 -6.61 11.01
N ASN A 268 30.66 -5.48 11.70
CA ASN A 268 29.46 -4.76 12.14
C ASN A 268 29.54 -3.25 11.84
N GLU A 269 30.58 -2.83 11.13
CA GLU A 269 30.76 -1.50 10.58
C GLU A 269 31.14 -1.61 9.10
N GLU A 270 31.34 -0.47 8.44
CA GLU A 270 31.93 -0.46 7.10
C GLU A 270 33.28 -1.18 7.10
N ALA A 271 33.38 -2.25 6.31
CA ALA A 271 34.57 -3.05 6.14
C ALA A 271 35.02 -3.07 4.69
N SER A 272 36.29 -3.40 4.42
CA SER A 272 36.77 -3.42 3.03
C SER A 272 37.83 -4.46 2.76
N ILE A 273 37.87 -4.89 1.50
CA ILE A 273 38.95 -5.68 0.92
C ILE A 273 39.50 -4.93 -0.30
N SER A 274 40.81 -4.92 -0.48
CA SER A 274 41.45 -4.21 -1.59
C SER A 274 42.75 -4.89 -2.02
N ARG A 275 43.23 -4.58 -3.21
CA ARG A 275 44.62 -4.87 -3.60
C ARG A 275 45.47 -3.61 -3.51
N ASP A 276 46.70 -3.77 -3.02
CA ASP A 276 47.66 -2.68 -2.88
C ASP A 276 48.75 -2.79 -3.96
N GLY A 277 48.88 -1.73 -4.77
CA GLY A 277 49.83 -1.62 -5.87
C GLY A 277 49.20 -1.13 -7.19
N PRO A 278 49.94 -0.36 -8.02
CA PRO A 278 49.42 0.13 -9.30
C PRO A 278 49.02 -1.02 -10.23
N ASN A 279 47.89 -0.88 -10.92
CA ASN A 279 47.29 -1.87 -11.84
C ASN A 279 46.91 -3.23 -11.24
N LYS A 280 46.86 -3.38 -9.91
CA LYS A 280 46.38 -4.62 -9.28
C LYS A 280 44.87 -4.61 -9.14
N ILE A 281 44.21 -5.26 -10.09
CA ILE A 281 42.77 -5.52 -10.07
C ILE A 281 42.49 -6.97 -9.70
N PHE A 282 41.24 -7.25 -9.37
CA PHE A 282 40.70 -8.60 -9.24
C PHE A 282 39.24 -8.62 -9.69
N SER A 283 38.68 -9.82 -9.80
CA SER A 283 37.25 -10.01 -9.98
C SER A 283 36.65 -10.58 -8.71
N LEU A 284 35.53 -10.02 -8.22
CA LEU A 284 34.71 -10.64 -7.19
C LEU A 284 33.55 -11.35 -7.85
N ILE A 285 33.58 -12.68 -7.84
CA ILE A 285 32.58 -13.47 -8.53
C ILE A 285 31.37 -13.70 -7.62
N SER A 286 31.56 -14.17 -6.38
CA SER A 286 30.50 -14.24 -5.37
C SER A 286 31.05 -14.18 -3.95
N LEU A 287 30.15 -14.02 -2.99
CA LEU A 287 30.42 -14.25 -1.57
C LEU A 287 29.27 -15.01 -0.92
N THR A 288 29.56 -15.82 0.09
CA THR A 288 28.54 -16.48 0.90
C THR A 288 28.42 -15.75 2.23
N ALA A 289 27.25 -15.18 2.51
CA ALA A 289 27.03 -14.37 3.70
C ALA A 289 25.67 -14.61 4.36
N CYS A 290 25.57 -14.25 5.64
CA CYS A 290 24.33 -14.26 6.40
C CYS A 290 24.38 -13.26 7.55
N ALA A 291 23.24 -13.03 8.20
CA ALA A 291 23.17 -12.17 9.38
C ALA A 291 23.43 -12.95 10.67
N ALA A 292 24.16 -12.35 11.62
CA ALA A 292 24.47 -12.98 12.89
C ALA A 292 23.35 -12.88 13.93
N TRP A 293 22.53 -11.82 13.89
CA TRP A 293 21.56 -11.51 14.95
C TRP A 293 20.17 -11.25 14.40
N ASN A 294 20.04 -10.26 13.52
CA ASN A 294 18.75 -9.84 13.00
C ASN A 294 18.47 -10.51 11.65
N ASP A 295 17.25 -11.01 11.47
CA ASP A 295 16.81 -11.37 10.14
C ASP A 295 16.69 -10.11 9.28
N ASN A 296 16.69 -10.28 7.96
CA ASN A 296 16.50 -9.18 7.00
C ASN A 296 17.60 -8.10 7.02
N LEU A 297 18.83 -8.40 7.46
CA LEU A 297 19.96 -7.48 7.40
C LEU A 297 20.27 -7.10 5.94
N HIS A 298 20.42 -5.81 5.65
CA HIS A 298 20.82 -5.33 4.33
C HIS A 298 22.34 -5.17 4.26
N LEU A 299 22.98 -5.90 3.34
CA LEU A 299 24.40 -5.75 3.04
C LEU A 299 24.56 -5.00 1.72
N THR A 300 25.02 -3.75 1.78
CA THR A 300 25.39 -2.97 0.60
C THR A 300 26.86 -3.20 0.28
N ILE A 301 27.14 -3.65 -0.95
CA ILE A 301 28.45 -3.95 -1.48
C ILE A 301 28.77 -2.91 -2.54
N ILE A 302 29.94 -2.29 -2.47
CA ILE A 302 30.35 -1.20 -3.37
C ILE A 302 31.72 -1.53 -3.95
N GLY A 303 31.80 -1.62 -5.28
CA GLY A 303 33.04 -1.88 -6.01
C GLY A 303 33.67 -0.57 -6.50
N TYR A 304 34.98 -0.44 -6.31
CA TYR A 304 35.78 0.69 -6.74
C TYR A 304 36.85 0.27 -7.74
N LYS A 305 37.28 1.23 -8.56
CA LYS A 305 38.49 1.19 -9.38
C LYS A 305 39.13 2.56 -9.37
N ASP A 306 40.40 2.66 -9.03
CA ASP A 306 41.17 3.92 -8.95
C ASP A 306 40.45 4.97 -8.08
N SER A 307 39.91 4.53 -6.93
CA SER A 307 39.07 5.32 -6.01
C SER A 307 37.72 5.79 -6.57
N VAL A 308 37.35 5.42 -7.80
CA VAL A 308 36.04 5.71 -8.38
C VAL A 308 35.10 4.55 -8.13
N LYS A 309 33.92 4.86 -7.59
CA LYS A 309 32.83 3.88 -7.43
C LYS A 309 32.32 3.46 -8.82
N ILE A 310 32.41 2.17 -9.13
CA ILE A 310 31.99 1.63 -10.44
C ILE A 310 30.75 0.73 -10.36
N LYS A 311 30.48 0.08 -9.21
CA LYS A 311 29.32 -0.82 -9.04
C LYS A 311 28.77 -0.75 -7.61
N THR A 312 27.47 -1.02 -7.46
CA THR A 312 26.81 -1.20 -6.16
C THR A 312 25.76 -2.29 -6.26
N TYR A 313 25.66 -3.12 -5.24
CA TYR A 313 24.63 -4.13 -5.09
C TYR A 313 24.24 -4.25 -3.62
N THR A 314 22.95 -4.36 -3.34
CA THR A 314 22.44 -4.55 -1.97
C THR A 314 21.77 -5.91 -1.88
N SER A 315 22.24 -6.75 -0.97
CA SER A 315 21.65 -8.05 -0.67
C SER A 315 20.84 -8.00 0.62
N LYS A 316 19.75 -8.75 0.69
CA LYS A 316 19.01 -9.01 1.94
C LYS A 316 19.49 -10.35 2.50
N LEU A 317 20.09 -10.31 3.68
CA LEU A 317 20.67 -11.46 4.37
C LEU A 317 19.69 -12.01 5.40
N THR A 318 19.62 -13.34 5.48
CA THR A 318 18.78 -14.04 6.45
C THR A 318 19.59 -14.45 7.69
N PHE A 319 18.95 -14.40 8.86
CA PHE A 319 19.56 -14.86 10.12
C PHE A 319 20.06 -16.31 10.01
N GLY A 320 21.36 -16.50 10.25
CA GLY A 320 21.99 -17.82 10.37
C GLY A 320 21.92 -18.72 9.12
N LYS A 321 21.47 -18.20 7.96
CA LYS A 321 21.36 -18.97 6.71
C LYS A 321 22.33 -18.43 5.67
N PRO A 322 23.51 -19.06 5.49
CA PRO A 322 24.47 -18.67 4.47
C PRO A 322 23.84 -18.64 3.07
N GLN A 323 23.87 -17.48 2.42
CA GLN A 323 23.31 -17.22 1.10
C GLN A 323 24.41 -16.81 0.14
N ILE A 324 24.39 -17.38 -1.07
CA ILE A 324 25.32 -16.97 -2.13
C ILE A 324 24.84 -15.64 -2.72
N VAL A 325 25.66 -14.61 -2.59
CA VAL A 325 25.49 -13.32 -3.25
C VAL A 325 26.38 -13.33 -4.50
N LEU A 326 25.76 -13.54 -5.66
CA LEU A 326 26.42 -13.56 -6.96
C LEU A 326 26.58 -12.12 -7.48
N LEU A 327 27.81 -11.73 -7.83
CA LEU A 327 28.12 -10.37 -8.29
C LEU A 327 28.71 -10.35 -9.70
N GLN A 328 29.67 -11.24 -10.00
CA GLN A 328 30.39 -11.28 -11.28
C GLN A 328 31.04 -9.93 -11.65
N TRP A 329 31.62 -9.26 -10.66
CA TRP A 329 32.30 -8.00 -10.86
C TRP A 329 33.74 -8.23 -11.29
N GLN A 330 34.16 -7.53 -12.34
CA GLN A 330 35.50 -7.59 -12.91
C GLN A 330 36.13 -6.19 -12.85
N ASN A 331 37.46 -6.14 -12.94
CA ASN A 331 38.23 -4.89 -13.01
C ASN A 331 38.03 -3.96 -11.81
N ILE A 332 37.96 -4.52 -10.60
CA ILE A 332 37.87 -3.77 -9.34
C ILE A 332 39.20 -3.84 -8.59
N ASP A 333 39.56 -2.79 -7.84
CA ASP A 333 40.74 -2.76 -6.96
C ASP A 333 40.36 -2.77 -5.47
N LYS A 334 39.12 -2.40 -5.15
CA LYS A 334 38.59 -2.33 -3.79
C LYS A 334 37.09 -2.62 -3.74
N ILE A 335 36.69 -3.26 -2.65
CA ILE A 335 35.29 -3.50 -2.29
C ILE A 335 35.06 -2.99 -0.88
N VAL A 336 33.95 -2.28 -0.72
CA VAL A 336 33.46 -1.81 0.57
C VAL A 336 32.14 -2.53 0.87
N PHE A 337 32.03 -3.02 2.10
CA PHE A 337 30.87 -3.70 2.65
C PHE A 337 30.25 -2.81 3.71
N GLN A 338 28.98 -2.48 3.56
CA GLN A 338 28.22 -1.62 4.47
C GLN A 338 26.99 -2.40 4.94
N PRO A 339 27.03 -2.96 6.15
CA PRO A 339 25.86 -3.60 6.72
C PRO A 339 24.92 -2.55 7.32
N THR A 340 23.62 -2.72 7.09
CA THR A 340 22.55 -1.84 7.58
C THR A 340 21.39 -2.70 8.05
N GLY A 341 20.84 -2.42 9.23
CA GLY A 341 19.71 -3.16 9.79
C GLY A 341 18.40 -2.40 9.65
N ASP A 342 17.32 -3.12 9.37
CA ASP A 342 15.97 -2.61 9.61
C ASP A 342 15.71 -2.63 11.11
N THR A 343 15.37 -1.48 11.70
CA THR A 343 15.00 -1.41 13.13
C THR A 343 13.68 -2.16 13.34
N ALA A 344 13.76 -3.43 13.74
CA ALA A 344 12.86 -4.16 14.66
C ALA A 344 12.68 -5.63 14.28
N THR A 345 13.20 -6.53 15.13
CA THR A 345 12.42 -7.60 15.76
C THR A 345 13.20 -8.12 16.97
N HIS A 346 12.63 -7.92 18.16
CA HIS A 346 13.17 -8.36 19.44
C HIS A 346 13.43 -9.87 19.46
N LEU A 347 14.68 -10.26 19.72
CA LEU A 347 15.01 -11.39 20.58
C LEU A 347 15.78 -10.82 21.79
N GLU A 348 15.46 -11.33 22.95
CA GLU A 348 15.73 -10.77 24.27
C GLU A 348 17.24 -10.51 24.54
N ASN A 349 17.52 -9.39 25.21
CA ASN A 349 18.73 -9.08 25.99
C ASN A 349 20.06 -8.70 25.31
N HIS A 350 20.09 -8.27 24.05
CA HIS A 350 21.23 -7.50 23.54
C HIS A 350 20.80 -6.11 23.07
N GLU A 351 21.44 -5.08 23.66
CA GLU A 351 21.21 -3.67 23.36
C GLU A 351 21.39 -3.40 21.86
N LEU A 352 20.39 -2.76 21.24
CA LEU A 352 20.48 -2.00 19.99
C LEU A 352 20.99 -2.71 18.73
N GLY A 353 20.08 -3.21 17.89
CA GLY A 353 20.20 -3.12 16.42
C GLY A 353 21.51 -3.58 15.77
N ASP A 354 22.05 -4.73 16.19
CA ASP A 354 23.39 -5.12 15.75
C ASP A 354 23.44 -5.54 14.27
N THR A 355 24.31 -4.90 13.50
CA THR A 355 24.43 -5.06 12.03
C THR A 355 25.50 -6.08 11.63
N HIS A 356 25.68 -7.12 12.44
CA HIS A 356 26.74 -8.10 12.23
C HIS A 356 26.47 -8.96 10.99
N CYS A 357 27.34 -8.78 9.99
CA CYS A 357 27.37 -9.55 8.77
C CYS A 357 28.48 -10.60 8.84
N ILE A 358 28.14 -11.85 8.52
CA ILE A 358 29.08 -12.97 8.46
C ILE A 358 29.41 -13.25 7.00
N ILE A 359 30.68 -13.47 6.70
CA ILE A 359 31.15 -14.03 5.42
C ILE A 359 31.79 -15.38 5.73
N THR A 360 31.30 -16.43 5.09
CA THR A 360 31.86 -17.79 5.24
C THR A 360 32.83 -18.12 4.10
N GLN A 361 32.64 -17.51 2.93
CA GLN A 361 33.43 -17.78 1.74
C GLN A 361 33.40 -16.59 0.78
N LEU A 362 34.52 -16.35 0.10
CA LEU A 362 34.61 -15.48 -1.08
C LEU A 362 35.13 -16.29 -2.26
N ILE A 363 34.63 -15.98 -3.45
CA ILE A 363 35.16 -16.49 -4.70
C ILE A 363 35.66 -15.29 -5.49
N ILE A 364 36.97 -15.23 -5.68
CA ILE A 364 37.66 -14.19 -6.43
C ILE A 364 38.36 -14.80 -7.63
N ASP A 365 38.58 -14.03 -8.68
CA ASP A 365 39.45 -14.43 -9.78
C ASP A 365 40.58 -13.42 -9.94
N GLU A 366 41.80 -13.94 -10.04
CA GLU A 366 43.02 -13.15 -10.25
C GLU A 366 43.33 -12.94 -11.73
N LEU A 367 42.63 -13.65 -12.64
CA LEU A 367 42.82 -13.53 -14.08
C LEU A 367 42.22 -12.22 -14.61
N VAL A 368 43.07 -11.19 -14.74
CA VAL A 368 43.04 -10.26 -15.88
C VAL A 368 44.46 -10.05 -16.39
#